data_AF-A0AA38IWZ4-F1
#
_entry.id   AF-A0AA38IWZ4-F1
#
_cell.length_a   1.000
_cell.length_b   1.000
_cell.length_c   1.000
_cell.angle_alpha   90.00
_cell.angle_beta   90.00
_cell.angle_gamma   90.00
#
_symmetry.space_group_name_H-M   'P 1'
#
loop_
_entity.id
_entity.type
_entity.pdbx_description
1 polymer ?
#
loop_
_entity_poly.entity_id
_entity_poly.type
_entity_poly.pdbx_seq_one_letter_code
_entity_poly.pdbx_strand_id
1 'polypeptide(L)'
;MKCSLLLAIALATLTLTFGNNEKYPLSDDFINSINNKKTTWKAGRNFASNTSFSKLKNLLKNVPKLLVRTHVIDAQDVPLTFDAREAWPECASIIGNILLGMV
;
A
#
# COMPACT_ATOMS: atom_id res chain seq x y z
N MET A 1 -41.07 -18.48 28.75
CA MET A 1 -41.37 -17.71 27.53
C MET A 1 -40.66 -16.36 27.48
N LYS A 2 -40.82 -15.47 28.48
CA LYS A 2 -40.19 -14.14 28.50
C LYS A 2 -38.65 -14.16 28.57
N CYS A 3 -38.05 -15.04 29.38
CA CYS A 3 -36.58 -15.17 29.46
C CYS A 3 -35.96 -15.75 28.18
N SER A 4 -36.63 -16.72 27.54
CA SER A 4 -36.20 -17.28 26.25
C SER A 4 -36.21 -16.22 25.14
N LEU A 5 -37.19 -15.30 25.17
CA LEU A 5 -37.28 -14.19 24.23
C LEU A 5 -36.17 -13.14 24.46
N LEU A 6 -35.88 -12.80 25.72
CA LEU A 6 -34.80 -11.88 26.08
C LEU A 6 -33.42 -12.44 25.69
N LEU A 7 -33.21 -13.75 25.87
CA LEU A 7 -31.97 -14.42 25.50
C LEU A 7 -31.78 -14.45 23.97
N ALA A 8 -32.85 -14.69 23.21
CA ALA A 8 -32.81 -14.67 21.76
C ALA A 8 -32.50 -13.27 21.20
N ILE A 9 -33.05 -12.21 21.81
CA ILE A 9 -32.76 -10.82 21.44
C ILE A 9 -31.29 -10.47 21.75
N ALA A 10 -30.76 -10.90 22.90
CA ALA A 10 -29.36 -10.67 23.27
C ALA A 10 -28.37 -11.41 22.35
N LEU A 11 -28.68 -12.64 21.92
CA LEU A 11 -27.85 -13.36 20.95
C LEU A 11 -27.92 -12.70 19.56
N ALA A 12 -29.10 -12.25 19.13
CA ALA A 12 -29.28 -11.58 17.86
C ALA A 12 -28.50 -10.25 17.80
N THR A 13 -28.55 -9.43 18.86
CA THR A 13 -27.76 -8.18 18.92
C THR A 13 -26.26 -8.46 18.94
N LEU A 14 -25.81 -9.51 19.62
CA LEU A 14 -24.41 -9.92 19.62
C LEU A 14 -23.93 -10.29 18.20
N THR A 15 -24.69 -11.10 17.46
CA THR A 15 -24.34 -11.47 16.08
C THR A 15 -24.28 -10.29 15.11
N LEU A 16 -25.12 -9.25 15.32
CA LEU A 16 -25.10 -8.03 14.50
C LEU A 16 -23.86 -7.16 14.78
N THR A 17 -23.34 -7.16 16.00
CA THR A 17 -22.11 -6.41 16.35
C THR A 17 -20.82 -7.04 15.83
N PHE A 18 -20.81 -8.37 15.61
CA PHE A 18 -19.65 -9.10 15.06
C PHE A 18 -19.65 -9.22 13.52
N GLY A 19 -20.66 -8.66 12.85
CA GLY A 19 -20.97 -8.92 11.44
C GLY A 19 -20.15 -8.17 10.40
N ASN A 20 -19.19 -7.32 10.77
CA ASN A 20 -18.38 -6.61 9.79
C ASN A 20 -16.89 -6.57 10.16
N ASN A 21 -16.26 -7.74 10.11
CA ASN A 21 -14.80 -7.88 10.18
C ASN A 21 -14.18 -7.55 8.82
N GLU A 22 -14.40 -6.33 8.32
CA GLU A 22 -13.67 -5.87 7.14
C GLU A 22 -12.19 -5.77 7.54
N LYS A 23 -11.39 -6.78 7.15
CA LYS A 23 -9.98 -6.85 7.53
C LYS A 23 -9.27 -5.63 6.95
N TYR A 24 -8.78 -4.77 7.84
CA TYR A 24 -8.02 -3.60 7.44
C TYR A 24 -6.81 -4.03 6.59
N PRO A 25 -6.63 -3.48 5.38
CA PRO A 25 -5.68 -4.02 4.40
C PRO A 25 -4.21 -3.83 4.77
N LEU A 26 -3.89 -3.04 5.80
CA LEU A 26 -2.53 -2.85 6.32
C LEU A 26 -2.41 -3.25 7.80
N SER A 27 -3.17 -4.27 8.23
CA SER A 27 -3.08 -4.84 9.57
C SER A 27 -1.74 -5.57 9.78
N ASP A 28 -1.32 -5.72 11.04
CA ASP A 28 -0.11 -6.48 11.37
C ASP A 28 -0.22 -7.94 10.92
N ASP A 29 -1.40 -8.56 11.03
CA ASP A 29 -1.66 -9.91 10.52
C ASP A 29 -1.41 -10.01 9.01
N PHE A 30 -1.81 -8.99 8.26
CA PHE A 30 -1.58 -8.98 6.81
C PHE A 30 -0.10 -8.79 6.47
N ILE A 31 0.61 -7.92 7.20
CA ILE A 31 2.06 -7.75 7.08
C ILE A 31 2.79 -9.08 7.37
N ASN A 32 2.41 -9.76 8.44
CA ASN A 32 2.98 -11.05 8.82
C ASN A 32 2.68 -12.14 7.78
N SER A 33 1.45 -12.18 7.28
CA SER A 33 1.05 -13.09 6.20
C SER A 33 1.90 -12.90 4.93
N ILE A 34 2.23 -11.65 4.57
CA ILE A 34 3.15 -11.37 3.45
C ILE A 34 4.56 -11.88 3.77
N ASN A 35 5.11 -11.54 4.92
CA ASN A 35 6.48 -11.92 5.30
C ASN A 35 6.67 -13.44 5.40
N ASN A 36 5.62 -14.18 5.78
CA ASN A 36 5.63 -15.64 5.83
C ASN A 36 5.76 -16.31 4.45
N LYS A 37 5.47 -15.58 3.36
CA LYS A 37 5.60 -16.10 1.98
C LYS A 37 7.05 -16.12 1.47
N LYS A 38 8.03 -15.62 2.24
CA LYS A 38 9.47 -15.63 1.89
C LYS A 38 9.76 -14.99 0.51
N THR A 39 9.25 -13.79 0.32
CA THR A 39 9.48 -12.97 -0.88
C THR A 39 10.89 -12.36 -0.89
N THR A 40 11.29 -11.77 -2.03
CA THR A 40 12.55 -11.01 -2.16
C THR A 40 12.55 -9.66 -1.43
N TRP A 41 11.41 -9.25 -0.89
CA TRP A 41 11.22 -8.03 -0.12
C TRP A 41 10.52 -8.34 1.21
N LYS A 42 10.65 -7.44 2.20
CA LYS A 42 10.03 -7.55 3.52
C LYS A 42 8.95 -6.48 3.67
N ALA A 43 7.74 -6.88 4.05
CA ALA A 43 6.66 -5.97 4.36
C ALA A 43 6.88 -5.29 5.72
N GLY A 44 6.56 -4.00 5.78
CA GLY A 44 6.61 -3.16 6.97
C GLY A 44 5.45 -2.16 7.01
N ARG A 45 5.32 -1.44 8.11
CA ARG A 45 4.28 -0.43 8.32
C ARG A 45 4.74 0.93 7.80
N ASN A 46 4.15 1.41 6.72
CA ASN A 46 4.41 2.75 6.16
C ASN A 46 3.38 3.80 6.61
N PHE A 47 2.14 3.37 6.86
CA PHE A 47 1.05 4.24 7.31
C PHE A 47 0.70 3.95 8.77
N ALA A 48 0.32 4.98 9.52
CA ALA A 48 -0.18 4.83 10.88
C ALA A 48 -1.34 3.81 10.91
N SER A 49 -1.43 2.99 11.97
CA SER A 49 -2.40 1.89 12.06
C SER A 49 -3.86 2.35 11.99
N ASN A 50 -4.14 3.60 12.34
CA ASN A 50 -5.47 4.21 12.27
C ASN A 50 -5.74 4.95 10.93
N THR A 51 -4.87 4.83 9.94
CA THR A 51 -5.07 5.46 8.63
C THR A 51 -6.32 4.89 7.97
N SER A 52 -7.32 5.72 7.66
CA SER A 52 -8.55 5.23 7.06
C SER A 52 -8.31 4.61 5.68
N PHE A 53 -9.09 3.58 5.32
CA PHE A 53 -8.98 2.98 3.99
C PHE A 53 -9.31 3.98 2.88
N SER A 54 -10.22 4.93 3.14
CA SER A 54 -10.50 6.05 2.23
C SER A 54 -9.26 6.91 1.96
N LYS A 55 -8.47 7.23 3.00
CA LYS A 55 -7.20 7.96 2.84
C LYS A 55 -6.22 7.19 1.96
N LEU A 56 -6.13 5.87 2.12
CA LEU A 56 -5.30 5.02 1.25
C LEU A 56 -5.77 5.05 -0.21
N LYS A 57 -7.08 4.93 -0.45
CA LYS A 57 -7.65 5.01 -1.81
C LYS A 57 -7.36 6.35 -2.48
N ASN A 58 -7.40 7.45 -1.73
CA ASN A 58 -7.12 8.78 -2.28
C ASN A 58 -5.67 8.98 -2.75
N LEU A 59 -4.74 8.12 -2.32
CA LEU A 59 -3.37 8.11 -2.84
C LEU A 59 -3.28 7.48 -4.25
N LEU A 60 -4.26 6.66 -4.63
CA LEU A 60 -4.34 6.01 -5.93
C LEU A 60 -5.00 6.95 -6.94
N LYS A 61 -4.24 7.91 -7.45
CA LYS A 61 -4.69 8.79 -8.54
C LYS A 61 -4.37 8.16 -9.89
N ASN A 62 -5.35 8.14 -10.79
CA ASN A 62 -5.11 7.75 -12.17
C ASN A 62 -4.30 8.84 -12.88
N VAL A 63 -3.21 8.44 -13.53
CA VAL A 63 -2.41 9.33 -14.37
C VAL A 63 -2.91 9.20 -15.83
N PRO A 64 -3.05 10.30 -16.58
CA PRO A 64 -3.46 10.23 -17.99
C PRO A 64 -2.49 9.40 -18.81
N LYS A 65 -3.00 8.67 -19.79
CA LYS A 65 -2.18 7.92 -20.74
C LYS A 65 -1.42 8.90 -21.64
N LEU A 66 -0.09 8.88 -21.54
CA LEU A 66 0.79 9.69 -22.39
C LEU A 66 1.12 8.95 -23.69
N LEU A 67 1.48 9.72 -24.73
CA LEU A 67 2.00 9.18 -25.98
C LEU A 67 3.41 8.62 -25.76
N VAL A 68 3.69 7.47 -26.36
CA VAL A 68 5.03 6.87 -26.36
C VAL A 68 5.94 7.64 -27.31
N ARG A 69 7.14 7.99 -26.85
CA ARG A 69 8.22 8.53 -27.69
C ARG A 69 9.27 7.45 -27.90
N THR A 70 9.70 7.29 -29.15
CA THR A 70 10.70 6.29 -29.54
C THR A 70 12.01 6.98 -29.90
N HIS A 71 13.12 6.42 -29.43
CA HIS A 71 14.48 6.86 -29.73
C HIS A 71 15.25 5.69 -30.35
N VAL A 72 16.05 5.97 -31.37
CA VAL A 72 16.98 4.99 -31.94
C VAL A 72 18.25 5.04 -31.10
N ILE A 73 18.54 3.97 -30.38
CA ILE A 73 19.73 3.81 -29.54
C ILE A 73 20.34 2.43 -29.79
N ASP A 74 21.65 2.30 -29.60
CA ASP A 74 22.27 0.98 -29.53
C ASP A 74 21.91 0.35 -28.18
N ALA A 75 21.47 -0.91 -28.19
CA ALA A 75 21.18 -1.64 -26.97
C ALA A 75 22.43 -1.83 -26.10
N GLN A 76 23.63 -1.80 -26.70
CA GLN A 76 24.89 -1.85 -25.97
C GLN A 76 25.14 -0.59 -25.11
N ASP A 77 24.50 0.53 -25.43
CA ASP A 77 24.64 1.79 -24.69
C ASP A 77 23.79 1.82 -23.40
N VAL A 78 22.90 0.84 -23.19
CA VAL A 78 22.06 0.75 -21.99
C VAL A 78 22.83 0.04 -20.87
N PRO A 79 23.12 0.70 -19.74
CA PRO A 79 23.88 0.09 -18.67
C PRO A 79 23.06 -0.97 -17.90
N LEU A 80 23.76 -1.93 -17.28
CA LEU A 80 23.12 -2.96 -16.44
C LEU A 80 22.39 -2.38 -15.23
N THR A 81 22.91 -1.28 -14.68
CA THR A 81 22.36 -0.55 -13.54
C THR A 81 22.38 0.94 -13.84
N PHE A 82 21.35 1.66 -13.40
CA PHE A 82 21.23 3.10 -13.64
C PHE A 82 20.63 3.80 -12.43
N ASP A 83 21.32 4.83 -11.94
CA ASP A 83 20.79 5.78 -10.96
C ASP A 83 20.91 7.20 -11.53
N ALA A 84 19.76 7.87 -11.69
CA ALA A 84 19.71 9.22 -12.24
C ALA A 84 20.50 10.23 -11.39
N ARG A 85 20.64 10.01 -10.08
CA ARG A 85 21.40 10.90 -9.18
C ARG A 85 22.90 10.81 -9.45
N GLU A 86 23.38 9.64 -9.86
CA GLU A 86 24.79 9.42 -10.23
C GLU A 86 25.08 9.94 -11.63
N ALA A 87 24.12 9.79 -12.56
CA ALA A 87 24.25 10.28 -13.93
C ALA A 87 24.20 11.81 -14.05
N TRP A 88 23.46 12.49 -13.15
CA TRP A 88 23.32 13.95 -13.12
C TRP A 88 23.54 14.50 -11.70
N PRO A 89 24.80 14.48 -11.20
CA PRO A 89 25.12 14.82 -9.83
C PRO A 89 24.75 16.26 -9.47
N GLU A 90 24.87 17.20 -10.41
CA GLU A 90 24.44 18.59 -10.24
C GLU A 90 22.92 18.74 -10.01
N CYS A 91 22.13 17.77 -10.46
CA CYS A 91 20.68 17.71 -10.28
C CYS A 91 20.25 16.72 -9.19
N ALA A 92 21.18 16.07 -8.50
CA ALA A 92 20.87 14.97 -7.58
C ALA A 92 19.89 15.37 -6.47
N SER A 93 19.95 16.61 -5.99
CA SER A 93 19.04 17.13 -4.96
C SER A 93 17.58 17.16 -5.45
N ILE A 94 17.34 17.59 -6.68
CA ILE A 94 15.99 17.66 -7.27
C ILE A 94 15.50 16.26 -7.62
N ILE A 95 16.36 15.43 -8.23
CA ILE A 95 16.02 14.05 -8.61
C ILE A 95 15.69 13.21 -7.36
N GLY A 96 16.46 13.37 -6.29
CA GLY A 96 16.29 12.64 -5.03
C GLY A 96 15.13 13.14 -4.15
N ASN A 97 14.58 14.33 -4.41
CA ASN A 97 13.62 15.00 -3.52
C ASN A 97 12.21 14.38 -3.49
N ILE A 98 12.03 13.17 -4.02
CA ILE A 98 10.76 12.43 -3.96
C ILE A 98 10.53 11.77 -2.58
N LEU A 99 11.57 11.65 -1.73
CA LEU A 99 11.52 10.86 -0.49
C LEU A 99 11.03 11.61 0.77
N LEU A 100 10.94 12.94 0.77
CA LEU A 100 10.61 13.70 1.99
C LEU A 100 9.13 13.65 2.41
N GLY A 101 8.26 12.96 1.66
CA GLY A 101 6.84 12.81 1.98
C GLY A 101 6.37 11.37 2.22
N MET A 102 7.28 10.39 2.23
CA MET A 102 6.92 8.95 2.28
C MET A 102 7.82 8.11 3.21
N VAL A 103 8.45 8.75 4.21
CA VAL A 103 9.04 8.09 5.38
C VAL A 103 8.50 8.75 6.64
#